data_AF-G2DGD4-F1
#
_entry.id   AF-G2DGD4-F1
#
_cell.length_a   1.000
_cell.length_b   1.000
_cell.length_c   1.000
_cell.angle_alpha   90.00
_cell.angle_beta   90.00
_cell.angle_gamma   90.00
#
_symmetry.space_group_name_H-M   'P 1'
#
loop_
_entity.id
_entity.type
_entity.pdbx_description
1 polymer ?
#
loop_
_entity_poly.entity_id
_entity_poly.type
_entity_poly.pdbx_seq_one_letter_code
_entity_poly.pdbx_strand_id
1 'polypeptide(L)'
;MFPWGIWNKNRMRGGRPVVQCQKEPNVGSLNRQWVLNIGGFMTPMPGVPVQDTTLSEEAASACVENYIGCQNFALSKECVAEREACREVAQGITEQPAREQKLGQCQDQFEQCNPPPDLQPTMESSWTQIESGIVVPLYVLIFALIGGAVSMTRRVPEIQHNAWRVEQEVTAIINKHPLVSKLADATNHYTAMLNAAGRLEPDSLQQEAEELANLASGLEIRHSKGIQETAQVADRVAENSSTAGLQPLQEAAQRLSRILSQLQQTDTSKLQSDAKRLEDEHCLQVRDKRVFEIMQVLSAPVIAVIAVYSMKLETGATTALVAFATGFASKTILYVIRAMLDALQPQYVTRNEQAQQEKTSQGLKKLQHDADSQQSERVATP
;
A
#
# COMPACT_ATOMS: atom_id res chain seq x y z
N MET A 1 -1.64 -20.25 11.84
CA MET A 1 -0.97 -19.91 10.56
C MET A 1 -1.83 -20.50 9.45
N PHE A 2 -2.69 -19.69 8.83
CA PHE A 2 -3.65 -20.15 7.82
C PHE A 2 -2.99 -20.14 6.43
N PRO A 3 -3.13 -21.19 5.59
CA PRO A 3 -2.55 -21.18 4.26
C PRO A 3 -3.46 -20.36 3.33
N TRP A 4 -3.14 -19.08 3.13
CA TRP A 4 -3.72 -18.25 2.07
C TRP A 4 -2.87 -18.40 0.81
N GLY A 5 -3.37 -19.09 -0.21
CA GLY A 5 -2.74 -19.18 -1.52
C GLY A 5 -3.51 -18.37 -2.56
N ILE A 6 -2.94 -17.25 -3.02
CA ILE A 6 -3.39 -16.55 -4.23
C ILE A 6 -2.46 -16.97 -5.36
N TRP A 7 -2.97 -17.68 -6.37
CA TRP A 7 -2.15 -18.32 -7.42
C TRP A 7 -2.18 -17.56 -8.75
N ASN A 8 -0.99 -17.34 -9.32
CA ASN A 8 -0.74 -16.67 -10.59
C ASN A 8 -0.66 -17.68 -11.75
N LYS A 9 -1.27 -17.35 -12.90
CA LYS A 9 -1.57 -18.23 -14.03
C LYS A 9 -0.34 -18.71 -14.82
N ASN A 10 0.82 -18.06 -14.68
CA ASN A 10 1.97 -18.29 -15.58
C ASN A 10 3.05 -19.25 -15.05
N ARG A 11 2.81 -19.99 -13.95
CA ARG A 11 3.76 -21.00 -13.45
C ARG A 11 3.04 -22.24 -12.93
N MET A 12 2.44 -23.02 -13.83
CA MET A 12 1.75 -24.27 -13.50
C MET A 12 2.36 -25.44 -14.30
N ARG A 13 3.38 -26.10 -13.73
CA ARG A 13 3.54 -27.54 -13.86
C ARG A 13 3.02 -28.13 -12.54
N GLY A 14 1.84 -28.72 -12.56
CA GLY A 14 1.12 -29.18 -11.37
C GLY A 14 -0.24 -28.51 -11.25
N GLY A 15 -1.16 -28.89 -12.13
CA GLY A 15 -2.51 -28.35 -12.19
C GLY A 15 -3.29 -28.64 -10.92
N ARG A 16 -3.83 -27.59 -10.29
CA ARG A 16 -5.01 -27.70 -9.44
C ARG A 16 -6.16 -26.95 -10.11
N PRO A 17 -7.37 -27.52 -10.14
CA PRO A 17 -8.50 -26.95 -10.86
C PRO A 17 -9.02 -25.69 -10.14
N VAL A 18 -9.25 -24.62 -10.91
CA VAL A 18 -10.15 -23.54 -10.49
C VAL A 18 -11.55 -23.99 -10.88
N VAL A 19 -12.45 -24.13 -9.90
CA VAL A 19 -13.78 -24.70 -10.13
C VAL A 19 -14.70 -23.66 -10.77
N GLN A 20 -15.22 -24.01 -11.94
CA GLN A 20 -16.22 -23.26 -12.66
C GLN A 20 -17.59 -23.90 -12.38
N CYS A 21 -18.39 -23.32 -11.49
CA CYS A 21 -19.75 -23.81 -11.24
C CYS A 21 -20.67 -23.29 -12.35
N GLN A 22 -21.25 -24.19 -13.15
CA GLN A 22 -22.30 -23.84 -14.10
C GLN A 22 -23.65 -23.81 -13.39
N LYS A 23 -24.39 -22.71 -13.58
CA LYS A 23 -25.74 -22.50 -13.07
C LYS A 23 -26.74 -23.34 -13.87
N GLU A 24 -27.89 -23.66 -13.26
CA GLU A 24 -29.04 -24.35 -13.85
C GLU A 24 -29.32 -23.96 -15.31
N PRO A 25 -29.70 -24.94 -16.17
CA PRO A 25 -29.67 -24.81 -17.63
C PRO A 25 -30.69 -23.85 -18.27
N ASN A 26 -31.54 -23.14 -17.51
CA ASN A 26 -32.72 -22.46 -18.08
C ASN A 26 -32.70 -20.92 -18.06
N VAL A 27 -31.57 -20.26 -17.81
CA VAL A 27 -31.49 -18.79 -17.97
C VAL A 27 -30.29 -18.43 -18.83
N GLY A 28 -30.56 -17.77 -19.95
CA GLY A 28 -29.64 -17.48 -21.04
C GLY A 28 -28.19 -17.23 -20.65
N SER A 29 -27.31 -17.98 -21.30
CA SER A 29 -25.91 -17.66 -21.67
C SER A 29 -25.41 -16.30 -21.14
N LEU A 30 -24.56 -16.32 -20.09
CA LEU A 30 -23.28 -15.58 -20.05
C LEU A 30 -22.59 -15.44 -18.68
N ASN A 31 -23.17 -15.85 -17.55
CA ASN A 31 -22.50 -15.55 -16.27
C ASN A 31 -21.66 -16.71 -15.73
N ARG A 32 -20.42 -16.80 -16.25
CA ARG A 32 -19.32 -17.52 -15.59
C ARG A 32 -18.95 -16.75 -14.31
N GLN A 33 -19.33 -17.27 -13.16
CA GLN A 33 -19.03 -16.64 -11.87
C GLN A 33 -17.81 -17.30 -11.24
N TRP A 34 -16.81 -16.49 -10.87
CA TRP A 34 -15.66 -16.96 -10.10
C TRP A 34 -16.05 -17.12 -8.62
N VAL A 35 -15.70 -18.27 -8.07
CA VAL A 35 -16.05 -18.67 -6.70
C VAL A 35 -14.77 -19.00 -5.95
N LEU A 36 -14.65 -18.52 -4.71
CA LEU A 36 -13.56 -18.83 -3.80
C LEU A 36 -14.11 -19.73 -2.69
N ASN A 37 -13.57 -20.95 -2.58
CA ASN A 37 -13.84 -21.81 -1.43
C ASN A 37 -12.81 -21.51 -0.33
N ILE A 38 -13.28 -21.06 0.83
CA ILE A 38 -12.44 -20.82 2.01
C ILE A 38 -12.65 -21.96 3.00
N GLY A 39 -11.59 -22.72 3.26
CA GLY A 39 -11.57 -23.76 4.30
C GLY A 39 -12.20 -25.11 3.91
N GLY A 40 -12.61 -25.30 2.66
CA GLY A 40 -13.16 -26.57 2.18
C GLY A 40 -12.19 -27.39 1.33
N PHE A 41 -12.58 -28.63 1.02
CA PHE A 41 -11.88 -29.54 0.12
C PHE A 41 -12.61 -29.63 -1.22
N MET A 42 -11.83 -29.86 -2.29
CA MET A 42 -12.36 -30.04 -3.64
C MET A 42 -12.01 -31.45 -4.08
N THR A 43 -13.03 -32.27 -4.27
CA THR A 43 -12.89 -33.63 -4.78
C THR A 43 -13.35 -33.63 -6.25
N PRO A 44 -12.48 -33.99 -7.22
CA PRO A 44 -12.94 -34.21 -8.59
C PRO A 44 -13.95 -35.37 -8.54
N MET A 45 -15.12 -35.23 -9.16
CA MET A 45 -16.10 -36.32 -9.16
C MET A 45 -15.54 -37.49 -9.98
N PRO A 46 -15.33 -38.68 -9.38
CA PRO A 46 -14.94 -39.84 -10.15
C PRO A 46 -16.17 -40.40 -10.89
N GLY A 47 -16.12 -40.40 -12.23
CA GLY A 47 -16.97 -41.28 -13.04
C GLY A 47 -18.42 -40.85 -13.28
N VAL A 48 -18.70 -39.56 -13.49
CA VAL A 48 -19.95 -39.18 -14.17
C VAL A 48 -19.66 -39.15 -15.67
N PRO A 49 -19.98 -40.21 -16.45
CA PRO A 49 -20.01 -40.07 -17.90
C PRO A 49 -21.07 -39.02 -18.23
N VAL A 50 -20.67 -38.00 -18.98
CA VAL A 50 -21.62 -37.01 -19.51
C VAL A 50 -22.53 -37.77 -20.46
N GLN A 51 -23.73 -38.13 -20.00
CA GLN A 51 -24.76 -38.62 -20.89
C GLN A 51 -25.19 -37.45 -21.76
N ASP A 52 -24.74 -37.45 -23.01
CA ASP A 52 -25.33 -36.63 -24.06
C ASP A 52 -26.79 -37.07 -24.24
N THR A 53 -27.70 -36.40 -23.55
CA THR A 53 -29.13 -36.49 -23.81
C THR A 53 -29.45 -35.74 -25.10
N THR A 54 -29.14 -36.37 -26.23
CA THR A 54 -30.03 -36.40 -27.38
C THR A 54 -29.89 -37.77 -28.00
N LEU A 55 -30.82 -38.68 -27.73
CA LEU A 55 -31.36 -39.62 -28.70
C LEU A 55 -32.53 -40.41 -28.09
N SER A 56 -33.53 -40.57 -28.95
CA SER A 56 -34.82 -41.22 -28.76
C SER A 56 -34.77 -42.60 -28.09
N GLU A 57 -35.86 -42.94 -27.42
CA GLU A 57 -36.17 -44.09 -26.55
C GLU A 57 -36.14 -45.48 -27.25
N GLU A 58 -35.53 -45.61 -28.44
CA GLU A 58 -35.53 -46.86 -29.23
C GLU A 58 -34.17 -47.55 -29.38
N ALA A 59 -33.06 -46.98 -28.90
CA ALA A 59 -31.72 -47.56 -29.07
C ALA A 59 -31.13 -48.25 -27.81
N ALA A 60 -31.89 -48.38 -26.71
CA ALA A 60 -31.36 -48.87 -25.43
C ALA A 60 -31.41 -50.39 -25.21
N SER A 61 -31.68 -51.20 -26.25
CA SER A 61 -31.72 -52.67 -26.11
C SER A 61 -30.57 -53.43 -26.79
N ALA A 62 -29.56 -52.74 -27.35
CA ALA A 62 -28.52 -53.39 -28.15
C ALA A 62 -27.07 -53.30 -27.60
N CYS A 63 -26.87 -52.92 -26.34
CA CYS A 63 -25.51 -52.76 -25.77
C CYS A 63 -25.27 -53.62 -24.52
N VAL A 64 -25.36 -54.95 -24.65
CA VAL A 64 -24.81 -55.88 -23.65
C VAL A 64 -23.64 -56.74 -24.16
N GLU A 65 -23.32 -56.73 -25.45
CA GLU A 65 -22.18 -57.52 -25.95
C GLU A 65 -21.40 -56.79 -27.04
N ASN A 66 -20.53 -55.84 -26.68
CA ASN A 66 -19.25 -55.73 -27.40
C ASN A 66 -18.22 -54.80 -26.73
N TYR A 67 -17.02 -55.36 -26.60
CA TYR A 67 -15.84 -54.82 -25.94
C TYR A 67 -15.07 -53.89 -26.91
N ILE A 68 -15.59 -52.70 -27.25
CA ILE A 68 -14.95 -51.80 -28.24
C ILE A 68 -14.31 -50.55 -27.60
N GLY A 69 -14.69 -50.19 -26.37
CA GLY A 69 -14.19 -48.99 -25.70
C GLY A 69 -12.69 -48.97 -25.32
N CYS A 70 -11.99 -50.12 -25.37
CA CYS A 70 -10.56 -50.22 -25.06
C CYS A 70 -9.63 -50.25 -26.29
N GLN A 71 -10.15 -50.37 -27.53
CA GLN A 71 -9.30 -50.45 -28.73
C GLN A 71 -8.72 -49.09 -29.16
N ASN A 72 -9.41 -47.98 -28.86
CA ASN A 72 -8.98 -46.66 -29.35
C ASN A 72 -7.72 -46.13 -28.67
N PHE A 73 -7.41 -46.57 -27.43
CA PHE A 73 -6.17 -46.18 -26.75
C PHE A 73 -4.95 -47.02 -27.20
N ALA A 74 -5.18 -48.24 -27.71
CA ALA A 74 -4.14 -49.09 -28.28
C ALA A 74 -3.73 -48.60 -29.69
N LEU A 75 -4.71 -48.21 -30.52
CA LEU A 75 -4.49 -47.60 -31.85
C LEU A 75 -3.61 -46.34 -31.81
N SER A 76 -3.71 -45.54 -30.73
CA SER A 76 -2.86 -44.36 -30.54
C SER A 76 -1.37 -44.70 -30.37
N LYS A 77 -1.03 -45.83 -29.76
CA LYS A 77 0.38 -46.21 -29.57
C LYS A 77 0.97 -46.87 -30.81
N GLU A 78 0.17 -47.66 -31.51
CA GLU A 78 0.56 -48.31 -32.77
C GLU A 78 0.73 -47.28 -33.91
N CYS A 79 -0.19 -46.32 -34.10
CA CYS A 79 0.00 -45.24 -35.11
C CYS A 79 1.25 -44.37 -34.81
N VAL A 80 1.62 -44.17 -33.53
CA VAL A 80 2.83 -43.40 -33.17
C VAL A 80 4.10 -44.20 -33.48
N ALA A 81 4.12 -45.49 -33.16
CA ALA A 81 5.26 -46.36 -33.47
C ALA A 81 5.47 -46.55 -34.98
N GLU A 82 4.39 -46.72 -35.76
CA GLU A 82 4.47 -46.80 -37.23
C GLU A 82 4.96 -45.49 -37.86
N ARG A 83 4.63 -44.34 -37.26
CA ARG A 83 5.11 -43.03 -37.72
C ARG A 83 6.61 -42.86 -37.53
N GLU A 84 7.16 -43.33 -36.42
CA GLU A 84 8.59 -43.33 -36.19
C GLU A 84 9.31 -44.30 -37.15
N ALA A 85 8.76 -45.50 -37.36
CA ALA A 85 9.31 -46.47 -38.31
C ALA A 85 9.32 -45.96 -39.77
N CYS A 86 8.24 -45.33 -40.24
CA CYS A 86 8.18 -44.74 -41.60
C CYS A 86 9.22 -43.61 -41.76
N ARG A 87 9.46 -42.82 -40.70
CA ARG A 87 10.45 -41.75 -40.71
C ARG A 87 11.89 -42.29 -40.79
N GLU A 88 12.21 -43.35 -40.05
CA GLU A 88 13.54 -43.97 -40.09
C GLU A 88 13.83 -44.59 -41.46
N VAL A 89 12.85 -45.29 -42.05
CA VAL A 89 12.98 -45.88 -43.39
C VAL A 89 13.19 -44.80 -44.46
N ALA A 90 12.52 -43.63 -44.34
CA ALA A 90 12.69 -42.53 -45.27
C ALA A 90 14.03 -41.76 -45.11
N GLN A 91 14.73 -41.92 -43.98
CA GLN A 91 16.04 -41.30 -43.76
C GLN A 91 17.19 -42.13 -44.34
N GLY A 92 17.01 -43.44 -44.55
CA GLY A 92 18.01 -44.33 -45.15
C GLY A 92 18.12 -44.28 -46.68
N ILE A 93 17.21 -43.57 -47.37
CA ILE A 93 17.19 -43.51 -48.84
C ILE A 93 17.92 -42.25 -49.32
N THR A 94 19.04 -42.44 -50.01
CA THR A 94 19.89 -41.35 -50.51
C THR A 94 19.43 -40.76 -51.84
N GLU A 95 18.62 -41.49 -52.61
CA GLU A 95 18.07 -41.02 -53.89
C GLU A 95 16.80 -40.20 -53.69
N GLN A 96 16.89 -38.92 -54.07
CA GLN A 96 15.86 -37.91 -53.85
C GLN A 96 14.46 -38.24 -54.43
N PRO A 97 14.32 -38.76 -55.67
CA PRO A 97 12.99 -39.06 -56.20
C PRO A 97 12.32 -40.26 -55.52
N ALA A 98 13.09 -41.27 -55.09
CA ALA A 98 12.56 -42.43 -54.38
C ALA A 98 12.11 -42.08 -52.94
N ARG A 99 12.79 -41.10 -52.32
CA ARG A 99 12.45 -40.60 -50.98
C ARG A 99 11.10 -39.86 -50.97
N GLU A 100 10.85 -39.01 -51.97
CA GLU A 100 9.58 -38.27 -52.07
C GLU A 100 8.39 -39.20 -52.32
N GLN A 101 8.57 -40.23 -53.17
CA GLN A 101 7.53 -41.22 -53.42
C GLN A 101 7.17 -42.03 -52.16
N LYS A 102 8.18 -42.43 -51.36
CA LYS A 102 7.94 -43.12 -50.07
C LYS A 102 7.31 -42.20 -49.03
N LEU A 103 7.69 -40.92 -48.99
CA LEU A 103 7.07 -39.96 -48.06
C LEU A 103 5.59 -39.75 -48.37
N GLY A 104 5.23 -39.69 -49.66
CA GLY A 104 3.85 -39.63 -50.13
C GLY A 104 3.03 -40.85 -49.71
N GLN A 105 3.56 -42.07 -49.92
CA GLN A 105 2.89 -43.30 -49.47
C GLN A 105 2.68 -43.36 -47.96
N CYS A 106 3.67 -42.92 -47.16
CA CYS A 106 3.49 -42.83 -45.71
C CYS A 106 2.40 -41.81 -45.36
N GLN A 107 2.32 -40.68 -46.07
CA GLN A 107 1.37 -39.61 -45.76
C GLN A 107 -0.09 -40.00 -46.03
N ASP A 108 -0.36 -40.72 -47.12
CA ASP A 108 -1.70 -41.24 -47.44
C ASP A 108 -2.19 -42.25 -46.39
N GLN A 109 -1.28 -43.04 -45.79
CA GLN A 109 -1.62 -43.93 -44.67
C GLN A 109 -1.93 -43.19 -43.37
N PHE A 110 -1.33 -42.01 -43.13
CA PHE A 110 -1.59 -41.24 -41.90
C PHE A 110 -2.90 -40.46 -41.92
N GLU A 111 -3.44 -40.13 -43.09
CA GLU A 111 -4.74 -39.44 -43.18
C GLU A 111 -5.89 -40.30 -42.61
N GLN A 112 -5.71 -41.63 -42.55
CA GLN A 112 -6.62 -42.56 -41.87
C GLN A 112 -6.40 -42.68 -40.35
N CYS A 113 -5.26 -42.23 -39.81
CA CYS A 113 -5.02 -42.17 -38.35
C CYS A 113 -5.53 -40.86 -37.71
N ASN A 114 -5.99 -39.87 -38.48
CA ASN A 114 -6.62 -38.69 -37.89
C ASN A 114 -8.04 -39.09 -37.44
N PRO A 115 -8.36 -39.00 -36.13
CA PRO A 115 -9.73 -39.23 -35.69
C PRO A 115 -10.65 -38.26 -36.44
N PRO A 116 -11.89 -38.67 -36.78
CA PRO A 116 -12.84 -37.77 -37.42
C PRO A 116 -12.96 -36.48 -36.59
N PRO A 117 -13.12 -35.30 -37.23
CA PRO A 117 -13.12 -34.00 -36.56
C PRO A 117 -14.20 -33.86 -35.47
N ASP A 118 -15.16 -34.78 -35.43
CA ASP A 118 -16.23 -34.87 -34.44
C ASP A 118 -15.78 -35.46 -33.09
N LEU A 119 -14.55 -35.99 -33.01
CA LEU A 119 -13.93 -36.60 -31.83
C LEU A 119 -12.79 -35.75 -31.26
N GLN A 120 -12.80 -34.43 -31.49
CA GLN A 120 -12.00 -33.54 -30.66
C GLN A 120 -12.51 -33.68 -29.22
N PRO A 121 -11.63 -33.94 -28.23
CA PRO A 121 -12.03 -33.88 -26.84
C PRO A 121 -12.49 -32.44 -26.61
N THR A 122 -13.80 -32.22 -26.63
CA THR A 122 -14.39 -31.09 -25.94
C THR A 122 -13.76 -31.15 -24.55
N MET A 123 -13.18 -30.05 -24.07
CA MET A 123 -12.69 -30.02 -22.70
C MET A 123 -13.89 -30.34 -21.81
N GLU A 124 -14.08 -31.61 -21.48
CA GLU A 124 -15.15 -32.09 -20.62
C GLU A 124 -15.00 -31.29 -19.34
N SER A 125 -16.04 -30.54 -19.04
CA SER A 125 -16.16 -29.77 -17.82
C SER A 125 -16.12 -30.76 -16.66
N SER A 126 -14.92 -31.05 -16.15
CA SER A 126 -14.76 -31.89 -14.98
C SER A 126 -15.47 -31.21 -13.80
N TRP A 127 -16.64 -31.73 -13.46
CA TRP A 127 -17.40 -31.28 -12.31
C TRP A 127 -16.58 -31.58 -11.06
N THR A 128 -16.36 -30.56 -10.23
CA THR A 128 -15.66 -30.70 -8.96
C THR A 128 -16.67 -30.50 -7.85
N GLN A 129 -16.78 -31.49 -6.97
CA GLN A 129 -17.61 -31.39 -5.78
C GLN A 129 -16.82 -30.62 -4.71
N ILE A 130 -17.48 -29.62 -4.13
CA ILE A 130 -16.93 -28.87 -3.01
C ILE A 130 -17.49 -29.50 -1.73
N GLU A 131 -16.64 -30.21 -1.01
CA GLU A 131 -16.97 -30.80 0.29
C GLU A 131 -16.49 -29.84 1.38
N SER A 132 -17.43 -29.25 2.12
CA SER A 132 -17.22 -28.26 3.20
C SER A 132 -16.66 -26.89 2.76
N GLY A 133 -16.53 -25.96 3.72
CA GLY A 133 -16.02 -24.61 3.51
C GLY A 133 -17.09 -23.55 3.25
N ILE A 134 -16.66 -22.29 3.18
CA ILE A 134 -17.50 -21.14 2.83
C ILE A 134 -17.23 -20.80 1.37
N VAL A 135 -18.27 -20.91 0.55
CA VAL A 135 -18.24 -20.70 -0.90
C VAL A 135 -18.59 -19.24 -1.23
N VAL A 136 -17.57 -18.37 -1.27
CA VAL A 136 -17.76 -16.93 -1.45
C VAL A 136 -17.61 -16.54 -2.93
N PRO A 137 -18.58 -15.82 -3.54
CA PRO A 137 -18.38 -15.21 -4.84
C PRO A 137 -17.20 -14.24 -4.84
N LEU A 138 -16.28 -14.36 -5.80
CA LEU A 138 -15.08 -13.49 -5.85
C LEU A 138 -15.44 -11.99 -5.89
N TYR A 139 -16.55 -11.65 -6.58
CA TYR A 139 -17.00 -10.26 -6.67
C TYR A 139 -17.37 -9.67 -5.30
N VAL A 140 -17.84 -10.47 -4.32
CA VAL A 140 -18.13 -9.98 -2.95
C VAL A 140 -16.87 -9.44 -2.30
N LEU A 141 -15.75 -10.17 -2.42
CA LEU A 141 -14.46 -9.76 -1.86
C LEU A 141 -13.95 -8.49 -2.55
N ILE A 142 -14.06 -8.43 -3.88
CA ILE A 142 -13.62 -7.27 -4.68
C ILE A 142 -14.44 -6.03 -4.32
N PHE A 143 -15.77 -6.13 -4.32
CA PHE A 143 -16.64 -4.98 -3.99
C PHE A 143 -16.45 -4.51 -2.55
N ALA A 144 -16.23 -5.43 -1.60
CA ALA A 144 -15.90 -5.07 -0.23
C ALA A 144 -14.56 -4.32 -0.11
N LEU A 145 -13.52 -4.77 -0.81
CA LEU A 145 -12.23 -4.07 -0.85
C LEU A 145 -12.36 -2.68 -1.49
N ILE A 146 -13.10 -2.55 -2.60
CA ILE A 146 -13.35 -1.27 -3.25
C ILE A 146 -14.10 -0.32 -2.29
N GLY A 147 -15.14 -0.81 -1.61
CA GLY A 147 -15.87 -0.01 -0.62
C GLY A 147 -14.97 0.48 0.52
N GLY A 148 -14.11 -0.40 1.06
CA GLY A 148 -13.13 -0.04 2.07
C GLY A 148 -12.09 0.97 1.58
N ALA A 149 -11.58 0.79 0.35
CA ALA A 149 -10.63 1.70 -0.27
C ALA A 149 -11.24 3.10 -0.51
N VAL A 150 -12.47 3.19 -1.01
CA VAL A 150 -13.19 4.47 -1.21
C VAL A 150 -13.43 5.19 0.13
N SER A 151 -13.72 4.44 1.19
CA SER A 151 -13.85 5.01 2.54
C SER A 151 -12.53 5.59 3.04
N MET A 152 -11.40 4.93 2.74
CA MET A 152 -10.06 5.40 3.08
C MET A 152 -9.65 6.63 2.27
N THR A 153 -9.82 6.63 0.94
CA THR A 153 -9.37 7.74 0.08
C THR A 153 -10.03 9.07 0.42
N ARG A 154 -11.27 9.06 0.90
CA ARG A 154 -11.97 10.27 1.39
C ARG A 154 -11.30 10.93 2.59
N ARG A 155 -10.48 10.20 3.35
CA ARG A 155 -9.89 10.65 4.62
C ARG A 155 -8.39 10.92 4.54
N VAL A 156 -7.72 10.43 3.50
CA VAL A 156 -6.31 10.73 3.25
C VAL A 156 -6.02 12.25 3.26
N PRO A 157 -6.86 13.12 2.65
CA PRO A 157 -6.64 14.57 2.71
C PRO A 157 -6.69 15.13 4.12
N GLU A 158 -7.56 14.59 4.98
CA GLU A 158 -7.70 15.03 6.38
C GLU A 158 -6.47 14.66 7.20
N ILE A 159 -5.90 13.47 6.98
CA ILE A 159 -4.66 13.05 7.64
C ILE A 159 -3.49 13.93 7.20
N GLN A 160 -3.41 14.25 5.90
CA GLN A 160 -2.39 15.14 5.37
C GLN A 160 -2.52 16.56 5.93
N HIS A 161 -3.75 17.09 6.00
CA HIS A 161 -3.99 18.43 6.55
C HIS A 161 -3.64 18.51 8.03
N ASN A 162 -3.96 17.48 8.83
CA ASN A 162 -3.63 17.44 10.24
C ASN A 162 -2.11 17.32 10.47
N ALA A 163 -1.41 16.52 9.67
CA ALA A 163 0.05 16.44 9.74
C ALA A 163 0.71 17.80 9.43
N TRP A 164 0.20 18.50 8.42
CA TRP A 164 0.68 19.82 8.04
C TRP A 164 0.39 20.89 9.10
N ARG A 165 -0.78 20.85 9.75
CA ARG A 165 -1.12 21.78 10.84
C ARG A 165 -0.15 21.69 12.01
N VAL A 166 0.23 20.49 12.41
CA VAL A 166 1.18 20.27 13.51
C VAL A 166 2.54 20.89 13.17
N GLU A 167 3.00 20.71 11.94
CA GLU A 167 4.25 21.32 11.48
C GLU A 167 4.18 22.86 11.52
N GLN A 168 3.04 23.45 11.15
CA GLN A 168 2.83 24.89 11.29
C GLN A 168 2.80 25.35 12.75
N GLU A 169 2.19 24.60 13.65
CA GLU A 169 2.14 24.94 15.08
C GLU A 169 3.53 24.88 15.72
N VAL A 170 4.31 23.84 15.42
CA VAL A 170 5.71 23.73 15.86
C VAL A 170 6.52 24.92 15.34
N THR A 171 6.37 25.24 14.06
CA THR A 171 7.06 26.39 13.43
C THR A 171 6.62 27.71 14.07
N ALA A 172 5.34 27.87 14.40
CA ALA A 172 4.81 29.07 15.05
C ALA A 172 5.35 29.22 16.48
N ILE A 173 5.49 28.12 17.23
CA ILE A 173 6.09 28.13 18.57
C ILE A 173 7.56 28.55 18.49
N ILE A 174 8.30 27.98 17.54
CA ILE A 174 9.71 28.33 17.29
C ILE A 174 9.84 29.81 16.91
N ASN A 175 9.01 30.30 15.98
CA ASN A 175 9.06 31.69 15.50
C ASN A 175 8.66 32.72 16.56
N LYS A 176 7.82 32.35 17.52
CA LYS A 176 7.44 33.23 18.66
C LYS A 176 8.54 33.34 19.71
N HIS A 177 9.59 32.52 19.64
CA HIS A 177 10.66 32.58 20.62
C HIS A 177 11.41 33.93 20.51
N PRO A 178 11.62 34.68 21.61
CA PRO A 178 12.13 36.04 21.57
C PRO A 178 13.57 36.15 21.04
N LEU A 179 14.34 35.07 21.10
CA LEU A 179 15.68 35.02 20.48
C LEU A 179 15.61 34.83 18.96
N VAL A 180 14.59 34.16 18.47
CA VAL A 180 14.40 33.91 17.03
C VAL A 180 13.97 35.18 16.33
N SER A 181 13.08 35.97 16.93
CA SER A 181 12.74 37.29 16.40
C SER A 181 13.96 38.23 16.39
N LYS A 182 14.76 38.25 17.47
CA LYS A 182 16.01 39.03 17.53
C LYS A 182 17.03 38.59 16.48
N LEU A 183 17.12 37.29 16.22
CA LEU A 183 17.99 36.76 15.18
C LEU A 183 17.51 37.21 13.79
N ALA A 184 16.21 37.11 13.51
CA ALA A 184 15.64 37.58 12.24
C ALA A 184 15.88 39.08 12.02
N ASP A 185 15.69 39.91 13.05
CA ASP A 185 15.97 41.34 12.98
C ASP A 185 17.46 41.63 12.73
N ALA A 186 18.36 40.90 13.41
CA ALA A 186 19.80 41.04 13.22
C ALA A 186 20.25 40.62 11.82
N THR A 187 19.70 39.52 11.29
CA THR A 187 19.94 39.04 9.93
C THR A 187 19.46 40.08 8.90
N ASN A 188 18.23 40.58 9.04
CA ASN A 188 17.69 41.60 8.14
C ASN A 188 18.54 42.88 8.15
N HIS A 189 19.02 43.30 9.33
CA HIS A 189 19.90 44.46 9.47
C HIS A 189 21.26 44.23 8.79
N TYR A 190 21.84 43.05 8.97
CA TYR A 190 23.09 42.66 8.31
C TYR A 190 22.95 42.64 6.78
N THR A 191 21.89 42.02 6.25
CA THR A 191 21.60 42.00 4.81
C THR A 191 21.38 43.40 4.24
N ALA A 192 20.70 44.29 4.97
CA ALA A 192 20.52 45.68 4.54
C ALA A 192 21.85 46.44 4.44
N MET A 193 22.77 46.22 5.39
CA MET A 193 24.11 46.82 5.33
C MET A 193 24.97 46.22 4.22
N LEU A 194 24.82 44.92 3.94
CA LEU A 194 25.49 44.29 2.80
C LEU A 194 25.09 44.96 1.48
N ASN A 195 23.78 45.11 1.27
CA ASN A 195 23.23 45.72 0.06
C ASN A 195 23.66 47.19 -0.08
N ALA A 196 23.85 47.91 1.04
CA ALA A 196 24.39 49.26 1.04
C ALA A 196 25.90 49.29 0.73
N ALA A 197 26.65 48.28 1.15
CA ALA A 197 28.10 48.15 0.94
C ALA A 197 28.48 47.65 -0.46
N GLY A 198 27.58 46.95 -1.16
CA GLY A 198 27.75 46.32 -2.49
C GLY A 198 28.06 47.27 -3.66
N ARG A 199 28.55 48.48 -3.41
CA ARG A 199 29.08 49.41 -4.41
C ARG A 199 30.59 49.61 -4.35
N LEU A 200 31.32 49.05 -3.38
CA LEU A 200 32.67 49.54 -3.04
C LEU A 200 33.78 48.48 -2.80
N GLU A 201 33.55 47.17 -2.89
CA GLU A 201 34.51 46.17 -2.35
C GLU A 201 34.86 44.95 -3.23
N PRO A 202 35.96 44.23 -2.94
CA PRO A 202 36.49 43.12 -3.74
C PRO A 202 35.64 41.83 -3.64
N ASP A 203 35.59 41.09 -4.76
CA ASP A 203 34.72 39.92 -4.99
C ASP A 203 34.72 38.84 -3.88
N SER A 204 35.81 38.70 -3.12
CA SER A 204 35.94 37.64 -2.09
C SER A 204 35.11 37.91 -0.83
N LEU A 205 35.01 39.16 -0.38
CA LEU A 205 34.23 39.53 0.82
C LEU A 205 32.72 39.46 0.55
N GLN A 206 32.33 39.81 -0.67
CA GLN A 206 30.95 39.75 -1.12
C GLN A 206 30.44 38.30 -1.17
N GLN A 207 31.29 37.34 -1.57
CA GLN A 207 30.95 35.92 -1.62
C GLN A 207 30.72 35.32 -0.22
N GLU A 208 31.60 35.59 0.77
CA GLU A 208 31.42 35.11 2.15
C GLU A 208 30.19 35.74 2.82
N ALA A 209 29.94 37.01 2.51
CA ALA A 209 28.82 37.75 3.06
C ALA A 209 27.47 37.31 2.48
N GLU A 210 27.43 36.94 1.19
CA GLU A 210 26.28 36.31 0.54
C GLU A 210 26.07 34.87 1.04
N GLU A 211 27.14 34.11 1.29
CA GLU A 211 27.07 32.80 1.95
C GLU A 211 26.47 32.91 3.35
N LEU A 212 26.89 33.91 4.14
CA LEU A 212 26.30 34.16 5.46
C LEU A 212 24.82 34.55 5.38
N ALA A 213 24.43 35.39 4.42
CA ALA A 213 23.05 35.78 4.21
C ALA A 213 22.17 34.58 3.80
N ASN A 214 22.67 33.70 2.93
CA ASN A 214 21.98 32.48 2.51
C ASN A 214 21.87 31.47 3.67
N LEU A 215 22.92 31.30 4.47
CA LEU A 215 22.89 30.45 5.67
C LEU A 215 21.95 30.99 6.75
N ALA A 216 21.93 32.30 6.95
CA ALA A 216 21.08 32.94 7.96
C ALA A 216 19.61 32.96 7.55
N SER A 217 19.30 33.09 6.26
CA SER A 217 17.92 33.01 5.73
C SER A 217 17.41 31.57 5.62
N GLY A 218 18.30 30.60 5.41
CA GLY A 218 18.01 29.17 5.43
C GLY A 218 18.11 28.51 6.80
N LEU A 219 18.29 29.28 7.88
CA LEU A 219 18.53 28.75 9.22
C LEU A 219 17.25 28.09 9.80
N GLU A 220 17.00 26.84 9.44
CA GLU A 220 16.06 26.00 10.17
C GLU A 220 16.65 25.67 11.55
N ILE A 221 16.08 26.28 12.60
CA ILE A 221 16.46 26.08 14.01
C ILE A 221 16.42 24.60 14.44
N ARG A 222 15.83 23.72 13.62
CA ARG A 222 15.83 22.27 13.82
C ARG A 222 17.24 21.66 13.86
N HIS A 223 18.25 22.26 13.22
CA HIS A 223 19.59 21.68 13.13
C HIS A 223 20.65 22.51 13.87
N SER A 224 21.13 21.99 15.00
CA SER A 224 22.26 22.54 15.78
C SER A 224 23.52 22.74 14.94
N LYS A 225 23.71 21.93 13.89
CA LYS A 225 24.81 22.04 12.94
C LYS A 225 24.75 23.35 12.14
N GLY A 226 23.56 23.78 11.72
CA GLY A 226 23.39 25.02 10.97
C GLY A 226 23.78 26.24 11.80
N ILE A 227 23.32 26.31 13.06
CA ILE A 227 23.67 27.39 14.00
C ILE A 227 25.19 27.50 14.17
N GLN A 228 25.88 26.37 14.27
CA GLN A 228 27.33 26.34 14.46
C GLN A 228 28.09 26.78 13.19
N GLU A 229 27.65 26.35 12.00
CA GLU A 229 28.23 26.76 10.72
C GLU A 229 28.02 28.26 10.48
N THR A 230 26.82 28.79 10.74
CA THR A 230 26.54 30.23 10.60
C THR A 230 27.33 31.07 11.59
N ALA A 231 27.53 30.59 12.82
CA ALA A 231 28.38 31.28 13.80
C ALA A 231 29.84 31.35 13.33
N GLN A 232 30.39 30.24 12.80
CA GLN A 232 31.75 30.23 12.27
C GLN A 232 31.93 31.18 11.07
N VAL A 233 30.95 31.24 10.17
CA VAL A 233 30.99 32.15 9.02
C VAL A 233 30.89 33.60 9.50
N ALA A 234 30.03 33.90 10.48
CA ALA A 234 29.89 35.25 11.04
C ALA A 234 31.20 35.74 11.69
N ASP A 235 31.91 34.86 12.39
CA ASP A 235 33.21 35.19 13.01
C ASP A 235 34.28 35.45 11.93
N ARG A 236 34.32 34.67 10.84
CA ARG A 236 35.23 34.91 9.70
C ARG A 236 34.98 36.27 9.05
N VAL A 237 33.71 36.61 8.80
CA VAL A 237 33.35 37.90 8.21
C VAL A 237 33.69 39.07 9.14
N ALA A 238 33.53 38.90 10.46
CA ALA A 238 33.93 39.91 11.44
C ALA A 238 35.45 40.17 11.45
N GLU A 239 36.26 39.12 11.27
CA GLU A 239 37.72 39.23 11.19
C GLU A 239 38.17 39.92 9.89
N ASN A 240 37.63 39.49 8.75
CA ASN A 240 37.96 40.05 7.44
C ASN A 240 37.53 41.52 7.30
N SER A 241 36.34 41.88 7.79
CA SER A 241 35.84 43.27 7.75
C SER A 241 36.66 44.23 8.64
N SER A 242 37.27 43.74 9.71
CA SER A 242 38.20 44.52 10.53
C SER A 242 39.43 44.96 9.74
N THR A 243 39.92 44.13 8.82
CA THR A 243 41.08 44.46 7.99
C THR A 243 40.75 45.46 6.87
N ALA A 244 39.49 45.46 6.41
CA ALA A 244 39.00 46.36 5.36
C ALA A 244 38.56 47.75 5.87
N GLY A 245 38.51 47.96 7.19
CA GLY A 245 38.10 49.24 7.79
C GLY A 245 36.58 49.49 7.78
N LEU A 246 35.77 48.45 7.55
CA LEU A 246 34.31 48.51 7.52
C LEU A 246 33.72 48.35 8.93
N GLN A 247 33.91 49.35 9.78
CA GLN A 247 33.37 49.39 11.15
C GLN A 247 31.87 49.01 11.27
N PRO A 248 30.94 49.52 10.42
CA PRO A 248 29.52 49.19 10.59
C PRO A 248 29.24 47.71 10.31
N LEU A 249 29.90 47.11 9.32
CA LEU A 249 29.73 45.70 8.97
C LEU A 249 30.27 44.79 10.09
N GLN A 250 31.43 45.17 10.66
CA GLN A 250 32.04 44.48 11.78
C GLN A 250 31.13 44.47 13.01
N GLU A 251 30.49 45.59 13.35
CA GLU A 251 29.58 45.67 14.50
C GLU A 251 28.35 44.75 14.32
N ALA A 252 27.77 44.69 13.12
CA ALA A 252 26.63 43.80 12.86
C ALA A 252 27.03 42.32 12.88
N ALA A 253 28.17 41.96 12.30
CA ALA A 253 28.67 40.58 12.36
C ALA A 253 28.90 40.12 13.81
N GLN A 254 29.48 40.98 14.66
CA GLN A 254 29.66 40.70 16.10
C GLN A 254 28.34 40.65 16.88
N ARG A 255 27.32 41.42 16.48
CA ARG A 255 25.98 41.32 17.09
C ARG A 255 25.33 39.98 16.74
N LEU A 256 25.44 39.55 15.48
CA LEU A 256 24.97 38.24 15.03
C LEU A 256 25.64 37.09 15.78
N SER A 257 26.98 37.10 15.90
CA SER A 257 27.68 36.01 16.61
C SER A 257 27.36 35.97 18.12
N ARG A 258 27.11 37.13 18.76
CA ARG A 258 26.60 37.19 20.14
C ARG A 258 25.20 36.61 20.29
N ILE A 259 24.30 36.86 19.35
CA ILE A 259 22.94 36.29 19.39
C ILE A 259 22.99 34.78 19.13
N LEU A 260 23.83 34.33 18.19
CA LEU A 260 24.02 32.91 17.89
C LEU A 260 24.62 32.14 19.08
N SER A 261 25.62 32.72 19.76
CA SER A 261 26.18 32.13 20.98
C SER A 261 25.19 32.14 22.16
N GLN A 262 24.37 33.19 22.29
CA GLN A 262 23.26 33.20 23.25
C GLN A 262 22.23 32.12 22.94
N LEU A 263 21.88 31.91 21.67
CA LEU A 263 21.02 30.80 21.25
C LEU A 263 21.66 29.44 21.55
N GLN A 264 22.97 29.31 21.39
CA GLN A 264 23.70 28.08 21.68
C GLN A 264 23.77 27.76 23.18
N GLN A 265 23.85 28.80 24.04
CA GLN A 265 23.86 28.67 25.50
C GLN A 265 22.47 28.58 26.11
N THR A 266 21.48 29.27 25.53
CA THR A 266 20.08 29.08 25.91
C THR A 266 19.76 27.63 25.61
N ASP A 267 19.06 26.96 26.53
CA ASP A 267 18.82 25.53 26.58
C ASP A 267 17.99 25.04 25.38
N THR A 268 18.57 25.15 24.18
CA THR A 268 18.05 24.65 22.91
C THR A 268 17.82 23.16 23.01
N SER A 269 18.58 22.48 23.86
CA SER A 269 18.33 21.10 24.27
C SER A 269 16.90 20.90 24.78
N LYS A 270 16.37 21.84 25.59
CA LYS A 270 15.04 21.78 26.19
C LYS A 270 13.95 22.11 25.17
N LEU A 271 14.09 23.21 24.43
CA LEU A 271 13.17 23.57 23.33
C LEU A 271 13.10 22.50 22.25
N GLN A 272 14.26 21.94 21.88
CA GLN A 272 14.35 20.86 20.92
C GLN A 272 13.78 19.56 21.51
N SER A 273 13.97 19.29 22.81
CA SER A 273 13.34 18.13 23.45
C SER A 273 11.82 18.24 23.52
N ASP A 274 11.29 19.44 23.78
CA ASP A 274 9.83 19.69 23.86
C ASP A 274 9.20 19.64 22.46
N ALA A 275 9.85 20.26 21.46
CA ALA A 275 9.42 20.16 20.06
C ALA A 275 9.46 18.71 19.57
N LYS A 276 10.54 17.98 19.85
CA LYS A 276 10.69 16.57 19.50
C LYS A 276 9.65 15.70 20.21
N ARG A 277 9.34 15.98 21.48
CA ARG A 277 8.32 15.24 22.23
C ARG A 277 6.92 15.47 21.65
N LEU A 278 6.63 16.69 21.20
CA LEU A 278 5.38 17.01 20.50
C LEU A 278 5.30 16.31 19.13
N GLU A 279 6.40 16.30 18.37
CA GLU A 279 6.51 15.59 17.09
C GLU A 279 6.36 14.07 17.27
N ASP A 280 7.02 13.47 18.27
CA ASP A 280 6.95 12.04 18.57
C ASP A 280 5.53 11.62 19.01
N GLU A 281 4.87 12.40 19.86
CA GLU A 281 3.49 12.15 20.29
C GLU A 281 2.52 12.18 19.10
N HIS A 282 2.67 13.15 18.21
CA HIS A 282 1.84 13.23 16.99
C HIS A 282 2.17 12.12 15.99
N CYS A 283 3.43 11.74 15.85
CA CYS A 283 3.86 10.65 14.97
C CYS A 283 3.20 9.33 15.38
N LEU A 284 3.14 9.02 16.67
CA LEU A 284 2.45 7.85 17.20
C LEU A 284 0.94 7.90 16.89
N GLN A 285 0.28 9.03 17.11
CA GLN A 285 -1.15 9.17 16.80
C GLN A 285 -1.44 9.01 15.29
N VAL A 286 -0.58 9.56 14.43
CA VAL A 286 -0.71 9.41 12.97
C VAL A 286 -0.49 7.97 12.55
N ARG A 287 0.50 7.29 13.14
CA ARG A 287 0.78 5.87 12.88
C ARG A 287 -0.40 5.00 13.28
N ASP A 288 -0.97 5.21 14.47
CA ASP A 288 -2.12 4.43 14.95
C ASP A 288 -3.36 4.65 14.08
N LYS A 289 -3.62 5.89 13.66
CA LYS A 289 -4.68 6.20 12.70
C LYS A 289 -4.46 5.47 11.37
N ARG A 290 -3.23 5.47 10.84
CA ARG A 290 -2.90 4.79 9.57
C ARG A 290 -3.04 3.28 9.68
N VAL A 291 -2.55 2.68 10.77
CA VAL A 291 -2.68 1.23 11.01
C VAL A 291 -4.16 0.85 11.10
N PHE A 292 -4.98 1.63 11.80
CA PHE A 292 -6.41 1.39 11.88
C PHE A 292 -7.09 1.46 10.51
N GLU A 293 -6.70 2.42 9.66
CA GLU A 293 -7.24 2.52 8.30
C GLU A 293 -6.83 1.36 7.40
N ILE A 294 -5.61 0.86 7.51
CA ILE A 294 -5.20 -0.35 6.78
C ILE A 294 -5.99 -1.56 7.28
N MET A 295 -6.17 -1.69 8.60
CA MET A 295 -6.95 -2.77 9.20
C MET A 295 -8.42 -2.75 8.75
N GLN A 296 -8.99 -1.56 8.52
CA GLN A 296 -10.35 -1.41 7.98
C GLN A 296 -10.47 -2.05 6.59
N VAL A 297 -9.50 -1.81 5.70
CA VAL A 297 -9.55 -2.32 4.32
C VAL A 297 -9.32 -3.82 4.31
N LEU A 298 -8.41 -4.31 5.15
CA LEU A 298 -8.13 -5.75 5.28
C LEU A 298 -9.29 -6.52 5.91
N SER A 299 -10.03 -5.92 6.84
CA SER A 299 -11.18 -6.57 7.49
C SER A 299 -12.47 -6.51 6.65
N ALA A 300 -12.60 -5.55 5.73
CA ALA A 300 -13.79 -5.35 4.91
C ALA A 300 -14.31 -6.62 4.22
N PRO A 301 -13.48 -7.50 3.60
CA PRO A 301 -13.96 -8.73 2.98
C PRO A 301 -14.56 -9.71 3.98
N VAL A 302 -13.98 -9.82 5.18
CA VAL A 302 -14.47 -10.72 6.23
C VAL A 302 -15.85 -10.26 6.71
N ILE A 303 -16.01 -8.96 6.96
CA ILE A 303 -17.29 -8.39 7.39
C ILE A 303 -18.35 -8.56 6.29
N ALA A 304 -17.97 -8.33 5.02
CA ALA A 304 -18.87 -8.48 3.88
C ALA A 304 -19.35 -9.93 3.69
N VAL A 305 -18.46 -10.92 3.86
CA VAL A 305 -18.85 -12.35 3.84
C VAL A 305 -19.90 -12.61 4.91
N ILE A 306 -19.65 -12.21 6.16
CA ILE A 306 -20.60 -12.41 7.26
C ILE A 306 -21.96 -11.76 6.95
N ALA A 307 -21.96 -10.53 6.43
CA ALA A 307 -23.18 -9.81 6.09
C ALA A 307 -24.01 -10.52 5.00
N VAL A 308 -23.36 -10.91 3.90
CA VAL A 308 -24.01 -11.60 2.77
C VAL A 308 -24.62 -12.93 3.21
N TYR A 309 -23.91 -13.72 4.02
CA TYR A 309 -24.41 -14.99 4.53
C TYR A 309 -25.55 -14.81 5.55
N SER A 310 -25.51 -13.75 6.36
CA SER A 310 -26.56 -13.47 7.34
C SER A 310 -27.86 -13.00 6.69
N MET A 311 -27.77 -12.27 5.57
CA MET A 311 -28.92 -11.66 4.90
C MET A 311 -29.61 -12.56 3.86
N LYS A 312 -29.03 -13.70 3.48
CA LYS A 312 -29.58 -14.64 2.48
C LYS A 312 -30.07 -13.94 1.20
N LEU A 313 -29.19 -13.16 0.57
CA LEU A 313 -29.52 -12.36 -0.60
C LEU A 313 -29.73 -13.24 -1.85
N GLU A 314 -30.85 -13.04 -2.55
CA GLU A 314 -31.24 -13.86 -3.71
C GLU A 314 -30.67 -13.37 -5.04
N THR A 315 -30.37 -12.07 -5.15
CA THR A 315 -29.93 -11.44 -6.41
C THR A 315 -28.47 -11.01 -6.34
N GLY A 316 -27.69 -11.28 -7.40
CA GLY A 316 -26.28 -10.90 -7.45
C GLY A 316 -26.04 -9.40 -7.29
N ALA A 317 -26.96 -8.56 -7.78
CA ALA A 317 -26.88 -7.11 -7.64
C ALA A 317 -27.02 -6.65 -6.18
N THR A 318 -27.97 -7.20 -5.42
CA THR A 318 -28.12 -6.87 -3.98
C THR A 318 -26.93 -7.36 -3.18
N THR A 319 -26.41 -8.55 -3.50
CA THR A 319 -25.18 -9.09 -2.91
C THR A 319 -23.97 -8.19 -3.15
N ALA A 320 -23.78 -7.71 -4.37
CA ALA A 320 -22.69 -6.78 -4.70
C ALA A 320 -22.85 -5.43 -3.95
N LEU A 321 -24.08 -4.90 -3.89
CA LEU A 321 -24.38 -3.66 -3.17
C LEU A 321 -24.10 -3.78 -1.67
N VAL A 322 -24.56 -4.86 -1.03
CA VAL A 322 -24.33 -5.12 0.39
C VAL A 322 -22.83 -5.31 0.68
N ALA A 323 -22.12 -6.04 -0.18
CA ALA A 323 -20.67 -6.22 -0.03
C ALA A 323 -19.93 -4.87 -0.10
N PHE A 324 -20.26 -4.03 -1.08
CA PHE A 324 -19.70 -2.69 -1.21
C PHE A 324 -20.04 -1.81 0.00
N ALA A 325 -21.31 -1.75 0.40
CA ALA A 325 -21.78 -0.95 1.52
C ALA A 325 -21.11 -1.37 2.84
N THR A 326 -20.95 -2.67 3.05
CA THR A 326 -20.27 -3.23 4.23
C THR A 326 -18.78 -2.88 4.23
N GLY A 327 -18.12 -2.96 3.07
CA GLY A 327 -16.75 -2.51 2.93
C GLY A 327 -16.59 -1.01 3.24
N PHE A 328 -17.51 -0.19 2.74
CA PHE A 328 -17.54 1.26 3.01
C PHE A 328 -17.78 1.58 4.50
N ALA A 329 -18.66 0.82 5.15
CA ALA A 329 -19.03 0.97 6.56
C ALA A 329 -18.08 0.25 7.54
N SER A 330 -17.07 -0.48 7.05
CA SER A 330 -16.15 -1.30 7.85
C SER A 330 -15.51 -0.54 9.01
N LYS A 331 -15.15 0.74 8.80
CA LYS A 331 -14.58 1.61 9.84
C LYS A 331 -15.53 1.81 11.02
N THR A 332 -16.78 2.14 10.75
CA THR A 332 -17.81 2.36 11.78
C THR A 332 -18.03 1.09 12.58
N ILE A 333 -18.08 -0.04 11.90
CA ILE A 333 -18.23 -1.36 12.54
C ILE A 333 -17.04 -1.66 13.45
N LEU A 334 -15.80 -1.44 12.97
CA LEU A 334 -14.60 -1.63 13.79
C LEU A 334 -14.55 -0.69 15.00
N TYR A 335 -15.02 0.56 14.88
CA TYR A 335 -15.10 1.46 16.03
C TYR A 335 -16.11 0.98 17.08
N VAL A 336 -17.26 0.47 16.64
CA VAL A 336 -18.25 -0.09 17.57
C VAL A 336 -17.68 -1.32 18.28
N ILE A 337 -17.00 -2.21 17.53
CA ILE A 337 -16.34 -3.39 18.12
C ILE A 337 -15.26 -2.95 19.12
N ARG A 338 -14.42 -1.98 18.76
CA ARG A 338 -13.39 -1.45 19.66
C ARG A 338 -14.01 -0.86 20.92
N ALA A 339 -15.05 -0.03 20.80
CA ALA A 339 -15.73 0.56 21.94
C ALA A 339 -16.35 -0.51 22.86
N MET A 340 -16.90 -1.59 22.30
CA MET A 340 -17.39 -2.73 23.07
C MET A 340 -16.24 -3.49 23.76
N LEU A 341 -15.13 -3.72 23.07
CA LEU A 341 -13.94 -4.37 23.64
C LEU A 341 -13.33 -3.53 24.78
N ASP A 342 -13.26 -2.22 24.60
CA ASP A 342 -12.77 -1.28 25.62
C ASP A 342 -13.70 -1.28 26.85
N ALA A 343 -15.02 -1.41 26.66
CA ALA A 343 -15.97 -1.56 27.76
C ALA A 343 -15.85 -2.92 28.48
N LEU A 344 -15.37 -3.96 27.78
CA LEU A 344 -15.17 -5.30 28.32
C LEU A 344 -13.79 -5.50 28.97
N GLN A 345 -12.83 -4.60 28.76
CA GLN A 345 -11.53 -4.62 29.41
C GLN A 345 -11.54 -3.73 30.68
N PRO A 346 -11.78 -4.27 31.88
CA PRO A 346 -11.72 -3.48 33.10
C PRO A 346 -10.27 -3.04 33.41
N GLN A 347 -10.03 -1.74 33.31
CA GLN A 347 -9.14 -0.91 34.15
C GLN A 347 -7.67 -1.29 34.40
N TYR A 348 -6.93 -1.86 33.43
CA TYR A 348 -5.47 -1.88 33.56
C TYR A 348 -4.74 -0.69 32.92
N VAL A 349 -5.38 0.03 31.98
CA VAL A 349 -4.73 1.14 31.23
C VAL A 349 -5.12 2.53 31.75
N THR A 350 -6.31 2.69 32.33
CA THR A 350 -6.85 4.02 32.68
C THR A 350 -6.09 4.74 33.79
N ARG A 351 -5.39 4.03 34.67
CA ARG A 351 -4.63 4.69 35.75
C ARG A 351 -3.38 5.41 35.25
N ASN A 352 -2.77 4.92 34.17
CA ASN A 352 -1.53 5.50 33.65
C ASN A 352 -1.82 6.62 32.64
N GLU A 353 -2.84 6.50 31.81
CA GLU A 353 -3.22 7.57 30.86
C GLU A 353 -3.88 8.76 31.55
N GLN A 354 -4.74 8.55 32.57
CA GLN A 354 -5.29 9.66 33.34
C GLN A 354 -4.23 10.36 34.19
N ALA A 355 -3.28 9.63 34.79
CA ALA A 355 -2.14 10.23 35.49
C ALA A 355 -1.18 10.97 34.55
N GLN A 356 -1.13 10.59 33.27
CA GLN A 356 -0.28 11.24 32.28
C GLN A 356 -0.96 12.48 31.69
N GLN A 357 -2.26 12.41 31.33
CA GLN A 357 -3.04 13.57 30.88
C GLN A 357 -3.18 14.65 31.95
N GLU A 358 -3.35 14.25 33.22
CA GLU A 358 -3.41 15.23 34.32
C GLU A 358 -2.08 15.97 34.46
N LYS A 359 -0.94 15.27 34.34
CA LYS A 359 0.40 15.89 34.34
C LYS A 359 0.62 16.83 33.15
N THR A 360 0.17 16.48 31.94
CA THR A 360 0.32 17.36 30.78
C THR A 360 -0.57 18.60 30.89
N SER A 361 -1.81 18.46 31.38
CA SER A 361 -2.72 19.60 31.57
C SER A 361 -2.25 20.56 32.66
N GLN A 362 -1.65 20.02 33.74
CA GLN A 362 -1.07 20.83 34.81
C GLN A 362 0.21 21.53 34.36
N GLY A 363 1.04 20.86 33.54
CA GLY A 363 2.22 21.48 32.93
C GLY A 363 1.88 22.63 32.00
N LEU A 364 0.85 22.46 31.14
CA LEU A 364 0.42 23.50 30.19
C LEU A 364 -0.19 24.72 30.90
N LYS A 365 -1.00 24.51 31.94
CA LYS A 365 -1.54 25.61 32.76
C LYS A 365 -0.44 26.38 33.48
N LYS A 366 0.64 25.71 33.91
CA LYS A 366 1.77 26.36 34.56
C LYS A 366 2.55 27.24 33.58
N LEU A 367 2.81 26.75 32.36
CA LEU A 367 3.47 27.53 31.31
C LEU A 367 2.64 28.74 30.88
N GLN A 368 1.30 28.61 30.81
CA GLN A 368 0.41 29.73 30.52
C GLN A 368 0.47 30.81 31.61
N HIS A 369 0.42 30.39 32.88
CA HIS A 369 0.49 31.30 34.02
C HIS A 369 1.85 32.00 34.13
N ASP A 370 2.95 31.31 33.81
CA ASP A 370 4.29 31.88 33.80
C ASP A 370 4.45 32.92 32.66
N ALA A 371 3.84 32.68 31.50
CA ALA A 371 3.83 33.64 30.39
C ALA A 371 3.03 34.91 30.74
N ASP A 372 1.86 34.77 31.35
CA ASP A 372 1.03 35.91 31.76
C ASP A 372 1.69 36.72 32.90
N SER A 373 2.41 36.05 33.80
CA SER A 373 3.14 36.71 34.90
C SER A 373 4.30 37.56 34.40
N GLN A 374 5.06 37.09 33.40
CA GLN A 374 6.14 37.88 32.79
C GLN A 374 5.64 39.10 32.02
N GLN A 375 4.38 39.07 31.56
CA GLN A 375 3.77 40.17 30.83
C GLN A 375 3.26 41.28 31.75
N SER A 376 2.84 40.93 32.97
CA SER A 376 2.43 41.90 33.99
C SER A 376 3.61 42.67 34.62
N GLU A 377 4.81 42.08 34.65
CA GLU A 377 5.99 42.73 35.26
C GLU A 377 6.65 43.78 34.32
N ARG A 378 6.46 43.67 33.01
CA ARG A 378 6.97 44.66 32.03
C ARG A 378 6.19 45.98 31.97
N VAL A 379 5.04 46.09 32.62
CA VAL A 379 4.19 47.30 32.58
C VAL A 379 4.42 48.20 33.82
N ALA A 380 5.20 47.76 34.81
CA ALA A 380 5.33 48.45 36.10
C ALA A 380 6.67 49.17 36.35
N THR A 381 7.51 49.38 35.34
CA THR A 381 8.71 50.24 35.44
C THR A 381 8.56 51.48 34.57
N PRO A 382 8.44 52.68 35.17
CA PRO A 382 8.33 53.95 34.45
C PRO A 382 9.64 54.42 33.82
#